data_AF-A0A146LYN2-F1
#
_entry.id   AF-A0A146LYN2-F1
#
_cell.length_a   1.000
_cell.length_b   1.000
_cell.length_c   1.000
_cell.angle_alpha   90.00
_cell.angle_beta   90.00
_cell.angle_gamma   90.00
#
_symmetry.space_group_name_H-M   'P 1'
#
loop_
_entity.id
_entity.type
_entity.pdbx_description
1 polymer ?
#
loop_
_entity_poly.entity_id
_entity_poly.type
_entity_poly.pdbx_seq_one_letter_code
_entity_poly.pdbx_strand_id
1 'polypeptide(L)'
;WIPAISEEEDLLWLSESRHIGPKHMEVLNLAIENVRQTGKHKPDIPYEPVGRITHVYKASAEEEDWYEMAYEVTPSGNICHARFNIKGAASWENVHFQDFRCLKKSDLGKHRNYIMP
;
A
#
# COMPACT_ATOMS: atom_id res chain seq x y z
N TRP A 1 -22.34 -25.11 -12.92
CA TRP A 1 -21.20 -24.20 -13.02
C TRP A 1 -21.20 -23.40 -11.73
N ILE A 2 -20.41 -23.82 -10.76
CA ILE A 2 -20.18 -23.04 -9.53
C ILE A 2 -19.16 -21.98 -9.95
N PRO A 3 -19.44 -20.67 -9.83
CA PRO A 3 -18.41 -19.69 -10.12
C PRO A 3 -17.28 -19.89 -9.13
N ALA A 4 -16.04 -19.93 -9.63
CA ALA A 4 -14.86 -19.89 -8.78
C ALA A 4 -14.94 -18.60 -7.96
N ILE A 5 -15.12 -18.76 -6.66
CA ILE A 5 -15.01 -17.68 -5.70
C ILE A 5 -13.56 -17.23 -5.80
N SER A 6 -13.35 -15.99 -6.22
CA SER A 6 -12.02 -15.39 -6.35
C SER A 6 -11.43 -15.31 -4.94
N GLU A 7 -10.28 -15.94 -4.71
CA GLU A 7 -9.59 -16.08 -3.41
C GLU A 7 -9.34 -14.75 -2.66
N GLU A 8 -9.54 -13.60 -3.32
CA GLU A 8 -9.46 -12.27 -2.71
C GLU A 8 -10.65 -11.90 -1.79
N GLU A 9 -11.80 -12.57 -1.88
CA GLU A 9 -13.04 -12.15 -1.18
C GLU A 9 -13.13 -12.51 0.32
N ASP A 10 -12.22 -13.34 0.86
CA ASP A 10 -12.27 -13.78 2.28
C ASP A 10 -11.11 -13.28 3.16
N LEU A 11 -10.36 -12.26 2.71
CA LEU A 11 -9.34 -11.64 3.56
C LEU A 11 -10.00 -10.78 4.66
N LEU A 12 -9.81 -11.17 5.92
CA LEU A 12 -10.21 -10.35 7.07
C LEU A 12 -9.25 -9.16 7.22
N TRP A 13 -9.60 -8.04 6.60
CA TRP A 13 -8.85 -6.79 6.72
C TRP A 13 -9.08 -6.13 8.08
N LEU A 14 -7.99 -5.91 8.81
CA LEU A 14 -7.96 -5.22 10.08
C LEU A 14 -7.32 -3.83 9.90
N SER A 15 -8.01 -2.79 10.37
CA SER A 15 -7.44 -1.45 10.39
C SER A 15 -6.45 -1.31 11.53
N GLU A 16 -5.19 -1.01 11.21
CA GLU A 16 -4.13 -0.70 12.17
C GLU A 16 -3.84 0.81 12.22
N SER A 17 -4.68 1.62 11.56
CA SER A 17 -4.47 3.07 11.39
C SER A 17 -4.42 3.87 12.70
N ARG A 18 -4.97 3.32 13.80
CA ARG A 18 -4.87 3.94 15.15
C ARG A 18 -3.55 3.64 15.87
N HIS A 19 -2.78 2.68 15.38
CA HIS A 19 -1.55 2.19 16.01
C HIS A 19 -0.37 2.15 15.03
N ILE A 20 -0.26 3.18 14.18
CA ILE A 20 0.84 3.29 13.21
C ILE A 20 2.18 3.48 13.95
N GLY A 21 2.95 2.40 14.05
CA GLY A 21 4.30 2.37 14.59
C GLY A 21 5.42 2.10 13.57
N PRO A 22 6.69 2.00 14.03
CA PRO A 22 7.88 1.85 13.19
C PRO A 22 7.84 0.66 12.23
N LYS A 23 7.25 -0.46 12.64
CA LYS A 23 7.12 -1.67 11.80
C LYS A 23 6.38 -1.40 10.49
N HIS A 24 5.38 -0.52 10.48
CA HIS A 24 4.67 -0.17 9.24
C HIS A 24 5.57 0.61 8.28
N MET A 25 6.42 1.48 8.82
CA MET A 25 7.42 2.20 8.02
C MET A 25 8.44 1.23 7.43
N GLU A 26 8.89 0.24 8.19
CA GLU A 26 9.78 -0.82 7.69
C GLU A 26 9.13 -1.59 6.53
N VAL A 27 7.88 -2.03 6.69
CA VAL A 27 7.11 -2.75 5.65
C VAL A 27 6.92 -1.88 4.41
N LEU A 28 6.53 -0.61 4.57
CA LEU A 28 6.39 0.32 3.45
C LEU A 28 7.73 0.54 2.74
N ASN A 29 8.84 0.66 3.48
CA ASN A 29 10.16 0.81 2.89
C ASN A 29 10.57 -0.41 2.06
N LEU A 30 10.19 -1.64 2.44
CA LEU A 30 10.40 -2.83 1.60
C LEU A 30 9.66 -2.70 0.27
N ALA A 31 8.42 -2.23 0.30
CA ALA A 31 7.62 -2.04 -0.90
C ALA A 31 8.20 -0.94 -1.81
N ILE A 32 8.66 0.16 -1.24
CA ILE A 32 9.32 1.25 -1.98
C ILE A 32 10.65 0.78 -2.59
N GLU A 33 11.43 0.00 -1.84
CA GLU A 33 12.68 -0.56 -2.34
C GLU A 33 12.43 -1.53 -3.51
N ASN A 34 11.39 -2.36 -3.45
CA ASN A 34 10.97 -3.21 -4.56
C ASN A 34 10.70 -2.39 -5.84
N VAL A 35 9.99 -1.26 -5.73
CA VAL A 35 9.73 -0.36 -6.87
C VAL A 35 11.03 0.27 -7.39
N ARG A 36 11.95 0.68 -6.52
CA ARG A 36 13.26 1.23 -6.94
C ARG A 36 14.09 0.20 -7.70
N GLN A 37 14.16 -1.03 -7.20
CA GLN A 37 14.97 -2.11 -7.80
C GLN A 37 14.38 -2.63 -9.11
N THR A 38 13.04 -2.72 -9.21
CA THR A 38 12.38 -3.35 -10.37
C THR A 38 11.85 -2.34 -11.40
N GLY A 39 11.59 -1.10 -10.99
CA GLY A 39 10.89 -0.08 -11.78
C GLY A 39 9.41 -0.39 -12.07
N LYS A 40 8.88 -1.53 -11.61
CA LYS A 40 7.49 -1.92 -11.82
C LYS A 40 6.56 -1.16 -10.87
N HIS A 41 5.32 -0.91 -11.30
CA HIS A 41 4.29 -0.20 -10.53
C HIS A 41 4.70 1.21 -10.07
N LYS A 42 5.76 1.78 -10.66
CA LYS A 42 6.22 3.12 -10.33
C LYS A 42 5.14 4.16 -10.68
N PRO A 43 4.69 4.98 -9.73
CA PRO A 43 3.73 6.04 -10.01
C PRO A 43 4.31 7.11 -10.96
N ASP A 44 3.44 7.70 -11.78
CA ASP A 44 3.82 8.76 -12.75
C ASP A 44 4.21 10.09 -12.08
N ILE A 45 3.89 10.25 -10.80
CA ILE A 45 4.23 11.44 -10.00
C ILE A 45 5.15 11.05 -8.83
N PRO A 46 5.84 12.02 -8.19
CA PRO A 46 6.71 11.72 -7.07
C PRO A 46 5.98 10.98 -5.94
N TYR A 47 6.53 9.82 -5.58
CA TYR A 47 6.07 8.93 -4.52
C TYR A 47 7.06 8.85 -3.34
N GLU A 48 8.17 9.58 -3.44
CA GLU A 48 9.25 9.66 -2.46
C GLU A 48 9.73 11.11 -2.30
N PRO A 49 10.33 11.47 -1.16
CA PRO A 49 10.53 10.64 0.04
C PRO A 49 9.21 10.38 0.80
N VAL A 50 9.14 9.19 1.40
CA VAL A 50 8.03 8.78 2.26
C VAL A 50 7.98 9.69 3.49
N GLY A 51 6.84 10.33 3.69
CA GLY A 51 6.51 11.14 4.85
C GLY A 51 5.64 10.37 5.84
N ARG A 52 4.56 11.00 6.29
CA ARG A 52 3.66 10.42 7.29
C ARG A 52 2.75 9.36 6.67
N ILE A 53 2.73 8.15 7.25
CA ILE A 53 1.71 7.14 6.96
C ILE A 53 0.39 7.60 7.61
N THR A 54 -0.69 7.60 6.85
CA THR A 54 -2.02 8.08 7.27
C THR A 54 -3.02 6.95 7.44
N HIS A 55 -2.88 5.86 6.68
CA HIS A 55 -3.77 4.70 6.75
C HIS A 55 -2.96 3.41 6.61
N VAL A 56 -3.37 2.40 7.36
CA VAL A 56 -2.87 1.03 7.30
C VAL A 56 -4.04 0.08 7.52
N TYR A 57 -4.20 -0.84 6.58
CA TYR A 57 -4.99 -2.06 6.73
C TYR A 57 -4.09 -3.26 6.47
N LYS A 58 -4.28 -4.30 7.27
CA LYS A 58 -3.54 -5.55 7.16
C LYS A 58 -4.53 -6.72 7.08
N ALA A 59 -4.24 -7.68 6.23
CA ALA A 59 -4.82 -9.02 6.32
C ALA A 59 -3.69 -10.06 6.31
N SER A 60 -3.91 -11.22 6.93
CA SER A 60 -2.95 -12.31 6.93
C SER A 60 -3.65 -13.57 6.40
N ALA A 61 -3.02 -14.25 5.45
CA ALA A 61 -3.53 -15.49 4.87
C ALA A 61 -2.37 -16.47 4.67
N GLU A 62 -2.42 -17.61 5.36
CA GLU A 62 -1.42 -18.67 5.30
C GLU A 62 0.03 -18.15 5.39
N GLU A 63 0.74 -18.08 4.27
CA GLU A 63 2.16 -17.68 4.16
C GLU A 63 2.34 -16.25 3.62
N GLU A 64 1.27 -15.46 3.58
CA GLU A 64 1.24 -14.13 2.98
C GLU A 64 0.64 -13.09 3.94
N ASP A 65 1.35 -11.97 4.09
CA ASP A 65 0.83 -10.79 4.76
C ASP A 65 0.46 -9.74 3.71
N TRP A 66 -0.81 -9.33 3.71
CA TRP A 66 -1.39 -8.33 2.83
C TRP A 66 -1.45 -6.97 3.50
N TYR A 67 -1.14 -5.93 2.74
CA TYR A 67 -1.08 -4.56 3.21
C TYR A 67 -1.79 -3.61 2.24
N GLU A 68 -2.58 -2.72 2.80
CA GLU A 68 -3.06 -1.52 2.12
C GLU A 68 -2.64 -0.31 2.94
N MET A 69 -1.80 0.53 2.37
CA MET A 69 -1.18 1.66 3.06
C MET A 69 -1.35 2.95 2.28
N ALA A 70 -1.67 4.03 3.00
CA ALA A 70 -1.65 5.37 2.44
C ALA A 70 -0.66 6.26 3.18
N TYR A 71 0.13 7.05 2.46
CA TYR A 71 1.14 7.92 3.05
C TYR A 71 1.31 9.24 2.28
N GLU A 72 1.80 10.26 2.98
CA GLU A 72 2.16 11.56 2.45
C GLU A 72 3.57 11.56 1.86
N VAL A 73 3.78 12.24 0.74
CA VAL A 73 5.11 12.44 0.13
C VAL A 73 5.62 13.84 0.46
N THR A 74 6.72 13.96 1.20
CA THR A 74 7.27 15.27 1.62
C THR A 74 8.32 15.76 0.62
N PRO A 75 8.44 17.05 0.28
CA PRO A 75 7.58 18.17 0.67
C PRO A 75 6.37 18.39 -0.25
N SER A 76 6.20 17.57 -1.29
CA SER A 76 5.15 17.77 -2.32
C SER A 76 3.72 17.75 -1.75
N GLY A 77 3.50 17.02 -0.66
CA GLY A 77 2.19 16.77 -0.07
C GLY A 77 1.30 15.85 -0.90
N ASN A 78 1.84 15.14 -1.91
CA ASN A 78 1.10 14.10 -2.62
C ASN A 78 0.70 12.99 -1.63
N ILE A 79 -0.40 12.30 -1.92
CA ILE A 79 -0.82 11.12 -1.16
C ILE A 79 -0.65 9.92 -2.06
N CYS A 80 0.07 8.92 -1.57
CA CYS A 80 0.24 7.66 -2.25
C CYS A 80 -0.53 6.55 -1.54
N HIS A 81 -1.11 5.67 -2.33
CA HIS A 81 -1.82 4.47 -1.90
C HIS A 81 -1.12 3.26 -2.52
N ALA A 82 -0.67 2.35 -1.67
CA ALA A 82 0.00 1.12 -2.07
C ALA A 82 -0.77 -0.07 -1.50
N ARG A 83 -1.13 -1.00 -2.39
CA ARG A 83 -1.70 -2.31 -2.03
C ARG A 83 -0.76 -3.39 -2.54
N PHE A 84 -0.23 -4.17 -1.61
CA PHE A 84 0.77 -5.19 -1.86
C PHE A 84 0.66 -6.31 -0.84
N ASN A 85 1.24 -7.46 -1.14
CA ASN A 85 1.48 -8.53 -0.18
C ASN A 85 2.95 -8.90 -0.15
N ILE A 86 3.35 -9.54 0.95
CA ILE A 86 4.68 -10.13 1.14
C ILE A 86 4.48 -11.63 1.28
N LYS A 87 5.10 -12.41 0.39
CA LYS A 87 5.05 -13.88 0.42
C LYS A 87 6.33 -14.43 1.05
N GLY A 88 6.23 -15.14 2.17
CA GLY A 88 7.40 -15.68 2.87
C GLY A 88 8.17 -14.63 3.68
N ALA A 89 9.51 -14.64 3.60
CA ALA A 89 10.35 -13.80 4.45
C ALA A 89 10.22 -12.30 4.11
N ALA A 90 10.18 -11.44 5.14
CA ALA A 90 10.10 -9.99 4.99
C ALA A 90 11.35 -9.42 4.32
N SER A 91 11.27 -9.24 3.01
CA SER A 91 12.33 -8.73 2.13
C SER A 91 11.71 -8.01 0.94
N TRP A 92 12.44 -7.11 0.29
CA TRP A 92 11.89 -6.35 -0.83
C TRP A 92 11.65 -7.27 -2.04
N GLU A 93 12.42 -8.34 -2.19
CA GLU A 93 12.31 -9.34 -3.26
C GLU A 93 10.96 -10.05 -3.24
N ASN A 94 10.38 -10.21 -2.05
CA ASN A 94 9.14 -10.94 -1.81
C ASN A 94 7.89 -10.04 -1.80
N VAL A 95 8.05 -8.75 -2.13
CA VAL A 95 6.91 -7.83 -2.26
C VAL A 95 6.27 -8.00 -3.64
N HIS A 96 4.95 -8.14 -3.65
CA HIS A 96 4.14 -8.20 -4.85
C HIS A 96 3.04 -7.14 -4.80
N PHE A 97 3.03 -6.22 -5.76
CA PHE A 97 2.05 -5.14 -5.84
C PHE A 97 0.79 -5.59 -6.58
N GLN A 98 -0.37 -5.22 -6.05
CA GLN A 98 -1.64 -5.22 -6.78
C GLN A 98 -1.92 -3.84 -7.36
N ASP A 99 -1.69 -2.78 -6.57
CA ASP A 99 -1.89 -1.40 -7.00
C ASP A 99 -0.88 -0.47 -6.30
N PHE A 100 -0.38 0.51 -7.04
CA PHE A 100 0.41 1.59 -6.47
C PHE A 100 0.20 2.87 -7.25
N ARG A 101 -0.42 3.85 -6.59
CA ARG A 101 -0.84 5.10 -7.22
C ARG A 101 -0.63 6.28 -6.28
N CYS A 102 -0.37 7.43 -6.86
CA CYS A 102 -0.24 8.67 -6.10
C CYS A 102 -1.14 9.75 -6.69
N LEU A 103 -1.71 10.57 -5.81
CA LEU A 103 -2.57 11.69 -6.12
C LEU A 103 -1.88 12.99 -5.70
N LYS A 104 -1.99 14.01 -6.55
CA LYS A 104 -1.48 15.34 -6.19
C LYS A 104 -2.33 15.94 -5.08
N LYS A 105 -1.70 16.70 -4.19
CA LYS A 105 -2.41 17.43 -3.12
C LYS A 105 -3.58 18.27 -3.64
N SER A 106 -3.43 18.87 -4.83
CA SER A 106 -4.46 19.69 -5.49
C SER A 106 -5.73 18.92 -5.85
N ASP A 107 -5.63 17.60 -6.00
CA ASP A 107 -6.71 16.77 -6.55
C ASP A 107 -7.55 16.11 -5.44
N LEU A 108 -7.03 16.06 -4.20
CA LEU A 108 -7.69 15.45 -3.04
C LEU A 108 -9.06 16.07 -2.72
N GLY A 109 -9.25 17.36 -2.99
CA GLY A 109 -10.55 18.04 -2.78
C GLY A 109 -11.61 17.74 -3.84
N LYS A 110 -11.19 17.24 -5.02
CA LYS A 110 -12.10 16.90 -6.13
C LYS A 110 -12.57 15.45 -6.07
N HIS A 111 -11.87 14.60 -5.31
CA HIS A 111 -12.09 13.16 -5.21
C HIS A 111 -12.51 12.72 -3.81
N ARG A 112 -13.40 13.48 -3.14
CA ARG A 112 -13.98 13.12 -1.83
C ARG A 112 -14.70 11.75 -1.80
N ASN A 113 -14.94 11.14 -2.96
CA ASN A 113 -15.57 9.83 -3.10
C ASN A 113 -14.58 8.68 -3.44
N TYR A 114 -13.26 8.93 -3.49
CA TYR A 114 -12.26 7.90 -3.85
C TYR A 114 -11.48 7.35 -2.66
N ILE A 115 -11.65 7.92 -1.46
CA ILE A 115 -11.10 7.37 -0.22
C ILE A 115 -12.13 6.38 0.36
N MET A 116 -12.47 5.37 -0.47
CA MET A 116 -13.40 4.24 -0.31
C MET A 116 -14.80 4.48 0.33
N PRO A 117 -15.81 3.66 0.02
CA PRO A 117 -16.86 3.37 1.00
C PRO A 117 -16.30 2.65 2.24
#